data_AF-A0A970BP68-F1
#
_entry.id   AF-A0A970BP68-F1
#
_cell.length_a   1.000
_cell.length_b   1.000
_cell.length_c   1.000
_cell.angle_alpha   90.00
_cell.angle_beta   90.00
_cell.angle_gamma   90.00
#
_symmetry.space_group_name_H-M   'P 1'
#
loop_
_entity.id
_entity.type
_entity.pdbx_description
1 polymer ?
#
loop_
_entity_poly.entity_id
_entity_poly.type
_entity_poly.pdbx_seq_one_letter_code
_entity_poly.pdbx_strand_id
1 'polypeptide(L)' 'MISIAILGYGTVGAGVAEVCSMNSAVIRERVGRTIDIRYILDIRDFPDDPFVGRITRDADLIINDPDISVVVEA' A
#
# COMPACT_ATOMS: atom_id res chain seq x y z
N MET A 1 -11.83 -8.35 -0.60
CA MET A 1 -10.63 -7.52 -0.80
C MET A 1 -10.59 -6.44 0.27
N ILE A 2 -9.44 -6.15 0.84
CA ILE A 2 -9.18 -5.06 1.78
C ILE A 2 -8.23 -4.13 1.05
N SER A 3 -8.67 -2.91 0.73
CA SER A 3 -7.81 -1.90 0.11
C SER A 3 -7.10 -1.13 1.21
N ILE A 4 -5.78 -1.02 1.08
CA ILE A 4 -4.94 -0.33 2.04
C ILE A 4 -4.15 0.79 1.37
N ALA A 5 -3.74 1.77 2.16
CA ALA A 5 -2.76 2.77 1.77
C ALA A 5 -1.56 2.73 2.71
N ILE A 6 -0.38 3.02 2.18
CA ILE A 6 0.87 3.12 2.95
C ILE A 6 1.30 4.59 2.92
N LEU A 7 1.50 5.20 4.09
CA LEU A 7 2.05 6.55 4.22
C LEU A 7 3.51 6.43 4.63
N GLY A 8 4.40 6.86 3.74
CA GLY A 8 5.84 6.67 3.88
C GLY A 8 6.33 5.43 3.13
N TYR A 9 7.25 5.64 2.17
CA TYR A 9 7.83 4.58 1.35
C TYR A 9 9.37 4.53 1.50
N GLY A 10 9.81 4.58 2.76
CA GLY A 10 11.19 4.30 3.15
C GLY A 10 11.47 2.80 3.27
N THR A 11 12.48 2.43 4.04
CA THR A 11 12.84 1.01 4.27
C THR A 11 11.67 0.19 4.83
N VAL A 12 10.93 0.74 5.79
CA VAL A 12 9.81 0.04 6.44
C VAL A 12 8.61 -0.03 5.50
N GLY A 13 8.16 1.10 4.95
CA GLY A 13 7.01 1.13 4.02
C GLY A 13 7.19 0.25 2.78
N ALA A 14 8.39 0.24 2.18
CA ALA A 14 8.70 -0.65 1.07
C ALA A 14 8.66 -2.13 1.48
N GLY A 15 9.22 -2.47 2.65
CA GLY A 15 9.14 -3.83 3.19
C GLY A 15 7.70 -4.28 3.46
N VAL A 16 6.83 -3.39 3.94
CA VAL A 16 5.40 -3.69 4.09
C VAL A 16 4.77 -4.00 2.73
N ALA A 17 5.00 -3.17 1.71
CA ALA A 17 4.46 -3.37 0.37
C ALA A 17 4.92 -4.70 -0.25
N GLU A 18 6.22 -4.99 -0.14
CA GLU A 18 6.84 -6.22 -0.63
C GLU A 18 6.24 -7.46 0.06
N VAL A 19 6.20 -7.48 1.40
CA VAL A 19 5.68 -8.62 2.17
C VAL A 19 4.21 -8.87 1.86
N CYS A 20 3.39 -7.81 1.76
CA CYS A 20 1.98 -7.93 1.40
C CYS A 20 1.78 -8.53 0.00
N SER A 21 2.62 -8.13 -0.96
CA SER A 21 2.56 -8.64 -2.34
C SER A 21 3.04 -10.11 -2.43
N MET A 22 4.23 -10.40 -1.90
CA MET A 22 4.85 -11.73 -1.92
C MET A 22 4.02 -12.78 -1.19
N ASN A 23 3.40 -12.41 -0.07
CA ASN A 23 2.64 -13.34 0.77
C ASN A 23 1.13 -13.26 0.57
N SER A 24 0.67 -12.64 -0.52
CA SER A 24 -0.76 -12.41 -0.80
C SER A 24 -1.62 -13.69 -0.69
N ALA A 25 -1.09 -14.85 -1.13
CA ALA A 25 -1.77 -16.14 -1.00
C ALA A 25 -1.91 -16.59 0.46
N VAL A 26 -0.83 -16.54 1.24
CA VAL A 26 -0.81 -16.92 2.67
C VAL A 26 -1.69 -15.98 3.50
N ILE A 27 -1.62 -14.68 3.23
CA ILE A 27 -2.47 -13.68 3.87
C ILE A 27 -3.95 -13.97 3.55
N ARG A 28 -4.27 -14.24 2.28
CA ARG A 28 -5.64 -14.59 1.88
C ARG A 28 -6.13 -15.84 2.60
N GLU A 29 -5.31 -16.87 2.73
CA GLU A 29 -5.66 -18.10 3.45
C GLU A 29 -6.00 -17.83 4.92
N ARG A 30 -5.21 -17.00 5.60
CA ARG A 30 -5.38 -16.70 7.03
C ARG A 30 -6.49 -15.69 7.34
N VAL A 31 -6.62 -14.66 6.50
CA VAL A 31 -7.55 -13.52 6.73
C VAL A 31 -8.88 -13.73 5.99
N GLY A 32 -8.92 -14.66 5.02
CA GLY A 32 -10.08 -14.89 4.16
C GLY A 32 -10.32 -13.80 3.11
N ARG A 33 -9.47 -12.76 3.06
CA ARG A 33 -9.56 -11.64 2.13
C ARG A 33 -8.19 -11.34 1.53
N THR A 34 -8.17 -10.94 0.27
CA THR A 34 -6.98 -10.38 -0.39
C THR A 34 -6.72 -8.97 0.11
N ILE A 35 -5.45 -8.61 0.28
CA ILE A 35 -5.00 -7.24 0.50
C ILE A 35 -4.60 -6.64 -0.85
N ASP A 36 -5.06 -5.43 -1.12
CA ASP A 36 -4.62 -4.64 -2.27
C ASP A 36 -4.06 -3.30 -1.81
N ILE A 37 -2.83 -3.00 -2.21
CA ILE A 37 -2.18 -1.72 -1.92
C ILE A 37 -2.64 -0.74 -2.99
N ARG A 38 -3.56 0.15 -2.63
CA ARG A 38 -4.19 1.07 -3.59
C ARG A 38 -3.38 2.35 -3.77
N TYR A 39 -2.82 2.87 -2.68
CA TYR A 39 -1.98 4.06 -2.68
C TYR A 39 -0.75 3.92 -1.80
N ILE A 40 0.30 4.61 -2.21
CA ILE A 40 1.52 4.83 -1.44
C ILE A 40 1.78 6.34 -1.42
N LEU A 41 1.77 6.97 -0.26
CA LEU A 41 2.10 8.39 -0.11
C LEU A 41 3.60 8.54 0.14
N ASP A 42 4.33 9.14 -0.79
CA ASP A 42 5.71 9.56 -0.57
C ASP A 42 6.01 10.80 -1.43
N ILE A 43 6.92 11.65 -0.96
CA ILE A 43 7.31 12.88 -1.66
C ILE A 43 8.36 12.63 -2.75
N ARG A 44 9.06 11.48 -2.69
CA ARG A 44 10.11 11.08 -3.63
C ARG A 44 9.52 10.33 -4.83
N ASP A 45 10.28 10.31 -5.93
CA ASP A 45 9.96 9.51 -7.11
C ASP A 45 10.70 8.17 -7.08
N PHE A 46 10.02 7.11 -7.51
CA PHE A 46 10.55 5.75 -7.56
C PHE A 46 10.31 5.15 -8.96
N PRO A 47 11.00 5.66 -10.00
CA PRO A 47 10.66 5.35 -11.40
C PRO A 47 10.79 3.86 -11.77
N ASP A 48 11.69 3.14 -11.10
CA ASP A 48 11.98 1.72 -11.36
C ASP A 48 11.29 0.77 -10.36
N ASP A 49 10.44 1.29 -9.47
CA ASP A 49 9.76 0.50 -8.45
C ASP A 49 8.50 -0.17 -9.01
N PRO A 50 8.23 -1.45 -8.69
CA PRO A 50 7.03 -2.16 -9.17
C PRO A 50 5.71 -1.50 -8.73
N PHE A 51 5.73 -0.69 -7.67
CA PHE A 51 4.58 0.05 -7.17
C PHE A 51 4.52 1.50 -7.66
N VAL A 52 5.38 1.94 -8.58
CA VAL A 52 5.42 3.33 -9.10
C VAL A 52 4.03 3.87 -9.49
N GLY A 53 3.18 3.03 -10.09
CA GLY A 53 1.82 3.41 -10.50
C GLY A 53 0.83 3.62 -9.35
N ARG A 54 1.23 3.37 -8.11
CA ARG A 54 0.43 3.55 -6.88
C ARG A 54 0.95 4.71 -6.03
N ILE A 55 2.07 5.32 -6.40
CA ILE A 55 2.69 6.40 -5.64
C ILE A 55 1.97 7.72 -5.91
N THR A 56 1.62 8.42 -4.84
CA THR A 56 0.99 9.74 -4.86
C THR A 56 1.68 10.67 -3.87
N ARG A 57 1.54 11.97 -4.11
CA ARG A 57 1.95 13.05 -3.17
C ARG A 57 0.76 13.69 -2.47
N ASP A 58 -0.45 13.24 -2.80
CA ASP A 58 -1.70 13.79 -2.33
C ASP A 58 -2.32 12.88 -1.27
N ALA A 59 -2.28 13.34 -0.01
CA ALA A 59 -2.86 12.63 1.12
C ALA A 59 -4.39 12.69 1.11
N ASP A 60 -5.00 13.72 0.51
CA ASP A 60 -6.46 13.87 0.47
C ASP A 60 -7.09 12.79 -0.40
N LEU A 61 -6.39 12.32 -1.45
CA LEU A 61 -6.83 11.15 -2.23
C LEU A 61 -6.96 9.88 -1.38
N ILE A 62 -6.14 9.73 -0.34
CA ILE A 62 -6.14 8.55 0.52
C ILE A 62 -7.20 8.69 1.62
N ILE A 63 -7.21 9.84 2.29
CA ILE A 63 -8.08 10.10 3.45
C ILE A 63 -9.56 10.14 3.02
N ASN A 64 -9.84 10.65 1.82
CA ASN A 64 -11.20 10.79 1.31
C ASN A 64 -11.66 9.62 0.43
N ASP A 65 -10.82 8.60 0.17
CA ASP A 65 -11.25 7.42 -0.57
C ASP A 65 -12.00 6.44 0.36
N PRO A 66 -13.33 6.27 0.18
CA PRO A 66 -14.14 5.43 1.06
C PRO A 66 -13.83 3.93 0.93
N ASP A 67 -13.10 3.51 -0.10
CA ASP A 67 -12.70 2.12 -0.28
C ASP A 67 -11.45 1.76 0.56
N ILE A 68 -10.69 2.75 1.03
CA ILE A 68 -9.52 2.52 1.87
C ILE A 68 -9.98 2.07 3.26
N SER A 69 -9.67 0.81 3.56
CA SER A 69 -10.08 0.16 4.81
C SER A 69 -9.04 0.32 5.92
N VAL A 70 -7.76 0.45 5.57
CA VAL A 70 -6.64 0.57 6.51
C VAL A 70 -5.59 1.51 5.94
N VAL A 71 -5.09 2.40 6.80
CA VAL A 71 -3.93 3.24 6.52
C VAL A 71 -2.77 2.74 7.39
N VAL A 72 -1.64 2.45 6.77
CA VAL A 72 -0.39 2.07 7.43
C VAL A 72 0.54 3.26 7.40
N GLU A 73 0.95 3.78 8.55
CA GLU A 73 1.94 4.85 8.66
C GLU A 73 3.30 4.25 9.05
N ALA A 74 4.36 4.60 8.31
CA ALA A 74 5.66 3.94 8.35
C ALA A 74 6.86 4.84 8.02
#